data_AF-A0A3D3W672-F1
#
_entry.id   AF-A0A3D3W672-F1
#
_cell.length_a   1.000
_cell.length_b   1.000
_cell.length_c   1.000
_cell.angle_alpha   90.00
_cell.angle_beta   90.00
_cell.angle_gamma   90.00
#
_symmetry.space_group_name_H-M   'P 1'
#
loop_
_entity.id
_entity.type
_entity.pdbx_description
1 polymer ?
#
loop_
_entity_poly.entity_id
_entity_poly.type
_entity_poly.pdbx_seq_one_letter_code
_entity_poly.pdbx_strand_id
1 'polypeptide(L)'
;AAVVGEWLLVVNKAEAGKRLLDRLLDLKAADEQSLSAVPAWQQARASRPLQAAASFWIGMQAVRSAVKNQKVFTGQADNPAVELLFGGLQNVLNSTDWLQAQLQIAETSLQLSVAAPFQTDWIPENRQWFFGPAASGTVPAVPQVTELLGSVGMYRNVSEMWQRAGDLFNADINDRMAEAESNLGTVFGGRDFGDEVLGAFGPEMQLLAARQRFSAEQPIPAIQLPAFALVLTMKDAATMRPELRRAFQSAIGFFNITGIQEGRSQLEMDMQKTADQELVIARYLPPRRPTAGEAPPVPLIYNFSPTVAFQGDVFVLSSTEQLATEILQVPRQPAASANMRMELQAAVASQLIADNQQAMITQNMLTKGQTREEAETEVGVLQQLISLVQGLTLQLRPDTAANRLQLELDLQLTPATAEAGQSVREESDRGN
;
A
#
# COMPACT_ATOMS: atom_id res chain seq x y z
N ALA A 1 -41.42 -8.77 12.67
CA ALA A 1 -40.75 -8.57 13.97
C ALA A 1 -41.52 -9.34 15.03
N ALA A 2 -40.85 -9.83 16.07
CA ALA A 2 -41.46 -10.56 17.18
C ALA A 2 -40.88 -10.06 18.51
N VAL A 3 -41.65 -10.10 19.60
CA VAL A 3 -41.19 -9.77 20.95
C VAL A 3 -41.19 -11.06 21.76
N VAL A 4 -40.04 -11.41 22.36
CA VAL A 4 -39.88 -12.61 23.21
C VAL A 4 -39.21 -12.21 24.51
N GLY A 5 -39.95 -12.19 25.61
CA GLY A 5 -39.46 -11.66 26.88
C GLY A 5 -39.06 -10.18 26.74
N GLU A 6 -37.82 -9.85 27.08
CA GLU A 6 -37.24 -8.50 26.97
C GLU A 6 -36.64 -8.20 25.58
N TRP A 7 -36.69 -9.15 24.64
CA TRP A 7 -36.02 -9.02 23.35
C TRP A 7 -36.98 -8.61 22.24
N LEU A 8 -36.60 -7.59 21.47
CA LEU A 8 -37.24 -7.24 20.19
C LEU A 8 -36.46 -7.86 19.03
N LEU A 9 -37.10 -8.78 18.31
CA LEU A 9 -36.52 -9.43 17.14
C LEU A 9 -37.01 -8.78 15.85
N VAL A 10 -36.08 -8.18 15.12
CA VAL A 10 -36.32 -7.65 13.77
C VAL A 10 -35.55 -8.50 12.77
N VAL A 11 -36.26 -9.09 11.82
CA VAL A 11 -35.70 -10.07 10.87
C VAL A 11 -36.31 -9.80 9.50
N ASN A 12 -35.47 -9.78 8.48
CA ASN A 12 -35.88 -9.53 7.09
C ASN A 12 -36.20 -10.82 6.31
N LYS A 13 -36.01 -12.00 6.93
CA LYS A 13 -36.34 -13.31 6.35
C LYS A 13 -37.13 -14.14 7.36
N ALA A 14 -38.30 -14.63 6.94
CA ALA A 14 -39.21 -15.38 7.80
C ALA A 14 -38.57 -16.67 8.37
N GLU A 15 -37.83 -17.42 7.56
CA GLU A 15 -37.14 -18.64 8.02
C GLU A 15 -36.06 -18.35 9.06
N ALA A 16 -35.28 -17.29 8.86
CA ALA A 16 -34.27 -16.86 9.82
C ALA A 16 -34.95 -16.46 11.13
N GLY A 17 -36.05 -15.72 11.06
CA GLY A 17 -36.82 -15.31 12.24
C GLY A 17 -37.41 -16.50 13.00
N LYS A 18 -37.95 -17.50 12.30
CA LYS A 18 -38.45 -18.73 12.93
C LYS A 18 -37.34 -19.49 13.65
N ARG A 19 -36.20 -19.74 12.99
CA ARG A 19 -35.05 -20.43 13.62
C ARG A 19 -34.51 -19.70 14.86
N LEU A 20 -34.50 -18.37 14.80
CA LEU A 20 -34.02 -17.53 15.92
C LEU A 20 -35.02 -17.54 17.08
N LEU A 21 -36.32 -17.51 16.78
CA LEU A 21 -37.39 -17.64 17.76
C LEU A 21 -37.37 -19.03 18.42
N ASP A 22 -37.28 -20.09 17.62
CA ASP A 22 -37.20 -21.49 18.10
C ASP A 22 -35.99 -21.65 19.04
N ARG A 23 -34.82 -21.14 18.66
CA ARG A 23 -33.64 -21.13 19.54
C ARG A 23 -33.83 -20.31 20.81
N LEU A 24 -34.47 -19.14 20.73
CA LEU A 24 -34.72 -18.30 21.92
C LEU A 24 -35.68 -18.98 22.91
N LEU A 25 -36.63 -19.78 22.42
CA LEU A 25 -37.56 -20.53 23.24
C LEU A 25 -36.91 -21.81 23.82
N ASP A 26 -36.02 -22.45 23.06
CA ASP A 26 -35.30 -23.67 23.47
C ASP A 26 -34.10 -23.40 24.41
N LEU A 27 -33.63 -22.15 24.51
CA LEU A 27 -32.51 -21.73 25.37
C LEU A 27 -32.70 -22.06 26.86
N LYS A 28 -33.93 -22.32 27.33
CA LYS A 28 -34.18 -22.79 28.70
C LYS A 28 -33.63 -24.19 29.01
N ALA A 29 -33.19 -24.94 28.00
CA ALA A 29 -32.71 -26.32 28.15
C ALA A 29 -31.25 -26.56 27.73
N ALA A 30 -30.53 -25.57 27.17
CA ALA A 30 -29.22 -25.82 26.55
C ALA A 30 -28.20 -24.70 26.78
N ASP A 31 -27.56 -24.67 27.96
CA ASP A 31 -26.40 -23.82 28.25
C ASP A 31 -25.21 -24.10 27.29
N GLU A 32 -25.13 -25.32 26.77
CA GLU A 32 -24.03 -25.78 25.89
C GLU A 32 -24.09 -25.24 24.45
N GLN A 33 -25.20 -24.60 24.04
CA GLN A 33 -25.38 -24.09 22.67
C GLN A 33 -25.31 -22.56 22.56
N SER A 34 -25.01 -21.86 23.66
CA SER A 34 -24.88 -20.41 23.67
C SER A 34 -23.51 -19.95 23.13
N LEU A 35 -23.49 -18.84 22.39
CA LEU A 35 -22.24 -18.19 21.97
C LEU A 35 -21.35 -17.84 23.18
N SER A 36 -21.96 -17.53 24.34
CA SER A 36 -21.23 -17.24 25.58
C SER A 36 -20.41 -18.43 26.12
N ALA A 37 -20.78 -19.66 25.75
CA ALA A 37 -20.07 -20.88 26.13
C ALA A 37 -18.95 -21.27 25.15
N VAL A 38 -18.87 -20.62 23.97
CA VAL A 38 -17.84 -20.93 22.96
C VAL A 38 -16.48 -20.38 23.42
N PRO A 39 -15.43 -21.21 23.58
CA PRO A 39 -14.11 -20.76 24.05
C PRO A 39 -13.50 -19.64 23.20
N ALA A 40 -13.61 -19.76 21.87
CA ALA A 40 -13.17 -18.73 20.92
C ALA A 40 -13.86 -17.36 21.14
N TRP A 41 -15.14 -17.37 21.51
CA TRP A 41 -15.87 -16.15 21.85
C TRP A 41 -15.41 -15.57 23.19
N GLN A 42 -15.19 -16.41 24.20
CA GLN A 42 -14.68 -15.97 25.51
C GLN A 42 -13.29 -15.34 25.37
N GLN A 43 -12.40 -15.95 24.59
CA GLN A 43 -11.07 -15.44 24.28
C GLN A 43 -11.14 -14.08 23.56
N ALA A 44 -11.96 -13.96 22.51
CA ALA A 44 -12.13 -12.70 21.80
C ALA A 44 -12.74 -11.60 22.70
N ARG A 45 -13.72 -11.96 23.55
CA ARG A 45 -14.37 -11.04 24.49
C ARG A 45 -13.40 -10.52 25.55
N ALA A 46 -12.52 -11.37 26.08
CA ALA A 46 -11.50 -10.96 27.05
C ALA A 46 -10.53 -9.91 26.48
N SER A 47 -10.34 -9.89 25.16
CA SER A 47 -9.46 -8.95 24.47
C SER A 47 -10.14 -7.66 23.99
N ARG A 48 -11.41 -7.43 24.37
CA ARG A 48 -12.17 -6.25 23.96
C ARG A 48 -11.78 -5.02 24.79
N PRO A 49 -11.33 -3.90 24.18
CA PRO A 49 -11.12 -2.66 24.88
C PRO A 49 -12.47 -2.08 25.33
N LEU A 50 -12.47 -1.47 26.51
CA LEU A 50 -13.68 -0.93 27.17
C LEU A 50 -14.35 0.21 26.37
N GLN A 51 -13.65 0.83 25.43
CA GLN A 51 -14.08 2.03 24.69
C GLN A 51 -14.40 1.78 23.21
N ALA A 52 -14.56 0.52 22.77
CA ALA A 52 -14.91 0.24 21.37
C ALA A 52 -16.34 0.72 21.04
N ALA A 53 -16.46 1.63 20.08
CA ALA A 53 -17.74 2.15 19.57
C ALA A 53 -18.55 1.06 18.85
N ALA A 54 -17.86 0.17 18.13
CA ALA A 54 -18.47 -1.04 17.58
C ALA A 54 -17.51 -2.23 17.70
N SER A 55 -18.07 -3.43 17.85
CA SER A 55 -17.32 -4.68 17.86
C SER A 55 -18.02 -5.72 17.02
N PHE A 56 -17.24 -6.43 16.22
CA PHE A 56 -17.71 -7.50 15.36
C PHE A 56 -16.84 -8.73 15.56
N TRP A 57 -17.46 -9.90 15.52
CA TRP A 57 -16.78 -11.18 15.69
C TRP A 57 -17.34 -12.18 14.69
N ILE A 58 -16.46 -12.97 14.10
CA ILE A 58 -16.80 -14.05 13.19
C ILE A 58 -16.09 -15.32 13.63
N GLY A 59 -16.84 -16.42 13.73
CA GLY A 59 -16.29 -17.77 13.81
C GLY A 59 -15.91 -18.27 12.42
N MET A 60 -14.62 -18.52 12.20
CA MET A 60 -14.08 -18.82 10.88
C MET A 60 -14.44 -20.22 10.37
N GLN A 61 -14.76 -21.15 11.27
CA GLN A 61 -15.24 -22.48 10.89
C GLN A 61 -16.53 -22.42 10.07
N ALA A 62 -17.45 -21.51 10.41
CA ALA A 62 -18.69 -21.32 9.67
C ALA A 62 -18.44 -20.70 8.28
N VAL A 63 -17.52 -19.73 8.22
CA VAL A 63 -17.09 -19.11 6.95
C VAL A 63 -16.45 -20.13 6.03
N ARG A 64 -15.44 -20.87 6.49
CA ARG A 64 -14.77 -21.91 5.68
C ARG A 64 -15.76 -22.96 5.19
N SER A 65 -16.71 -23.36 6.04
CA SER A 65 -17.75 -24.35 5.67
C SER A 65 -18.70 -23.84 4.59
N ALA A 66 -19.07 -22.56 4.63
CA ALA A 66 -19.92 -21.92 3.61
C ALA A 66 -19.19 -21.68 2.28
N VAL A 67 -17.86 -21.60 2.33
CA VAL A 67 -17.00 -21.12 1.23
C VAL A 67 -16.08 -22.23 0.67
N LYS A 68 -16.33 -23.49 1.04
CA LYS A 68 -15.51 -24.71 0.79
C LYS A 68 -14.91 -24.90 -0.61
N ASN A 69 -15.43 -24.24 -1.64
CA ASN A 69 -14.97 -24.35 -3.03
C ASN A 69 -14.25 -23.10 -3.58
N GLN A 70 -13.90 -22.12 -2.74
CA GLN A 70 -13.14 -20.96 -3.21
C GLN A 70 -11.62 -21.20 -3.16
N LYS A 71 -10.95 -20.80 -4.24
CA LYS A 71 -9.49 -20.85 -4.41
C LYS A 71 -8.70 -20.10 -3.33
N VAL A 72 -9.36 -19.20 -2.59
CA VAL A 72 -8.74 -18.47 -1.47
C VAL A 72 -8.24 -19.42 -0.37
N PHE A 73 -8.67 -20.68 -0.32
CA PHE A 73 -8.18 -21.67 0.65
C PHE A 73 -7.35 -22.81 0.05
N THR A 74 -7.18 -22.84 -1.27
CA THR A 74 -6.26 -23.79 -1.93
C THR A 74 -4.85 -23.20 -1.82
N GLY A 75 -3.91 -23.87 -1.15
CA GLY A 75 -2.57 -23.34 -0.82
C GLY A 75 -1.65 -22.97 -1.99
N GLN A 76 -2.18 -22.83 -3.20
CA GLN A 76 -1.50 -22.32 -4.38
C GLN A 76 -2.17 -21.02 -4.84
N ALA A 77 -1.36 -20.06 -5.28
CA ALA A 77 -1.82 -18.79 -5.83
C ALA A 77 -1.88 -18.83 -7.36
N ASP A 78 -2.83 -18.08 -7.92
CA ASP A 78 -2.96 -17.87 -9.37
C ASP A 78 -2.24 -16.58 -9.84
N ASN A 79 -1.71 -15.78 -8.91
CA ASN A 79 -1.09 -14.49 -9.20
C ASN A 79 0.09 -14.20 -8.26
N PRO A 80 1.33 -14.09 -8.79
CA PRO A 80 2.52 -13.80 -7.99
C PRO A 80 2.46 -12.49 -7.18
N ALA A 81 1.82 -11.44 -7.71
CA ALA A 81 1.69 -10.17 -6.99
C ALA A 81 0.73 -10.28 -5.81
N VAL A 82 -0.36 -11.05 -5.97
CA VAL A 82 -1.29 -11.33 -4.86
C VAL A 82 -0.61 -12.19 -3.81
N GLU A 83 0.18 -13.20 -4.23
CA GLU A 83 0.97 -14.00 -3.31
C GLU A 83 1.94 -13.11 -2.53
N LEU A 84 2.76 -12.30 -3.21
CA LEU A 84 3.71 -11.39 -2.56
C LEU A 84 3.06 -10.50 -1.48
N LEU A 85 1.86 -9.96 -1.77
CA LEU A 85 1.17 -9.04 -0.86
C LEU A 85 0.41 -9.74 0.26
N PHE A 86 -0.21 -10.89 0.00
CA PHE A 86 -1.19 -11.52 0.90
C PHE A 86 -0.99 -13.03 1.17
N GLY A 87 -0.05 -13.70 0.52
CA GLY A 87 0.14 -15.16 0.57
C GLY A 87 0.36 -15.73 1.97
N GLY A 88 1.08 -15.01 2.83
CA GLY A 88 1.25 -15.40 4.23
C GLY A 88 -0.04 -15.31 5.06
N LEU A 89 -0.94 -14.37 4.74
CA LEU A 89 -2.22 -14.21 5.44
C LEU A 89 -3.17 -15.39 5.17
N GLN A 90 -3.05 -16.03 4.01
CA GLN A 90 -3.90 -17.15 3.64
C GLN A 90 -3.83 -18.30 4.66
N ASN A 91 -2.63 -18.64 5.13
CA ASN A 91 -2.44 -19.69 6.13
C ASN A 91 -3.04 -19.33 7.49
N VAL A 92 -2.95 -18.06 7.87
CA VAL A 92 -3.57 -17.54 9.09
C VAL A 92 -5.09 -17.64 8.99
N LEU A 93 -5.68 -17.24 7.86
CA LEU A 93 -7.13 -17.34 7.62
C LEU A 93 -7.63 -18.80 7.55
N ASN A 94 -6.80 -19.71 7.06
CA ASN A 94 -7.08 -21.14 7.04
C ASN A 94 -7.09 -21.76 8.45
N SER A 95 -6.17 -21.32 9.31
CA SER A 95 -5.93 -21.95 10.62
C SER A 95 -6.70 -21.29 11.76
N THR A 96 -6.96 -19.98 11.66
CA THR A 96 -7.60 -19.23 12.75
C THR A 96 -9.04 -19.67 12.99
N ASP A 97 -9.44 -19.75 14.26
CA ASP A 97 -10.80 -20.11 14.66
C ASP A 97 -11.76 -18.92 14.60
N TRP A 98 -11.23 -17.70 14.75
CA TRP A 98 -12.04 -16.50 14.81
C TRP A 98 -11.33 -15.27 14.25
N LEU A 99 -12.15 -14.30 13.84
CA LEU A 99 -11.74 -12.93 13.53
C LEU A 99 -12.56 -11.97 14.37
N GLN A 100 -11.90 -10.95 14.90
CA GLN A 100 -12.54 -9.87 15.62
C GLN A 100 -12.17 -8.54 14.99
N ALA A 101 -13.15 -7.69 14.70
CA ALA A 101 -12.95 -6.32 14.27
C ALA A 101 -13.52 -5.37 15.32
N GLN A 102 -12.81 -4.29 15.59
CA GLN A 102 -13.18 -3.29 16.58
C GLN A 102 -13.00 -1.91 15.97
N LEU A 103 -14.03 -1.07 16.11
CA LEU A 103 -14.00 0.32 15.68
C LEU A 103 -13.96 1.21 16.92
N GLN A 104 -12.95 2.05 17.00
CA GLN A 104 -12.84 3.12 17.98
C GLN A 104 -13.00 4.45 17.25
N ILE A 105 -13.79 5.33 17.85
CA ILE A 105 -14.07 6.66 17.31
C ILE A 105 -13.70 7.66 18.40
N ALA A 106 -12.75 8.53 18.10
CA ALA A 106 -12.39 9.69 18.90
C ALA A 106 -12.74 10.97 18.14
N GLU A 107 -12.57 12.13 18.77
CA GLU A 107 -12.89 13.43 18.16
C GLU A 107 -12.11 13.69 16.86
N THR A 108 -10.86 13.23 16.79
CA THR A 108 -9.95 13.48 15.66
C THR A 108 -9.36 12.22 15.06
N SER A 109 -9.86 11.03 15.41
CA SER A 109 -9.38 9.78 14.83
C SER A 109 -10.44 8.69 14.74
N LEU A 110 -10.31 7.86 13.72
CA LEU A 110 -11.06 6.63 13.55
C LEU A 110 -10.07 5.48 13.45
N GLN A 111 -10.14 4.54 14.38
CA GLN A 111 -9.26 3.38 14.42
C GLN A 111 -10.07 2.10 14.22
N LEU A 112 -9.73 1.33 13.18
CA LEU A 112 -10.22 -0.02 12.95
C LEU A 112 -9.10 -1.01 13.28
N SER A 113 -9.33 -1.85 14.28
CA SER A 113 -8.42 -2.94 14.65
C SER A 113 -9.06 -4.28 14.31
N VAL A 114 -8.37 -5.10 13.52
CA VAL A 114 -8.75 -6.48 13.21
C VAL A 114 -7.73 -7.41 13.83
N ALA A 115 -8.19 -8.41 14.57
CA ALA A 115 -7.34 -9.37 15.25
C ALA A 115 -7.78 -10.81 14.99
N ALA A 116 -6.78 -11.68 14.88
CA ALA A 116 -6.95 -13.13 14.78
C ALA A 116 -5.94 -13.82 15.71
N PRO A 117 -6.24 -15.00 16.26
CA PRO A 117 -5.23 -15.94 16.72
C PRO A 117 -4.13 -16.14 15.67
N PHE A 118 -2.90 -16.33 16.13
CA PHE A 118 -1.74 -16.55 15.27
C PHE A 118 -0.69 -17.36 16.00
N GLN A 119 -0.17 -18.40 15.36
CA GLN A 119 0.96 -19.17 15.85
C GLN A 119 1.98 -19.31 14.73
N THR A 120 3.26 -19.30 15.07
CA THR A 120 4.34 -19.27 14.08
C THR A 120 4.43 -20.57 13.28
N ASP A 121 4.02 -21.70 13.87
CA ASP A 121 3.97 -23.02 13.23
C ASP A 121 2.85 -23.16 12.19
N TRP A 122 1.90 -22.22 12.14
CA TRP A 122 0.90 -22.15 11.06
C TRP A 122 1.50 -21.71 9.73
N ILE A 123 2.70 -21.12 9.76
CA ILE A 123 3.39 -20.67 8.56
C ILE A 123 4.30 -21.81 8.08
N PRO A 124 3.94 -22.48 6.98
CA PRO A 124 4.78 -23.54 6.42
C PRO A 124 6.12 -22.97 5.97
N GLU A 125 7.12 -23.84 5.92
CA GLU A 125 8.47 -23.47 5.53
C GLU A 125 8.45 -22.65 4.24
N ASN A 126 7.74 -23.11 3.20
CA ASN A 126 7.64 -22.48 1.89
C ASN A 126 7.04 -21.06 1.87
N ARG A 127 6.50 -20.56 2.98
CA ARG A 127 5.94 -19.20 3.13
C ARG A 127 6.56 -18.36 4.24
N GLN A 128 7.69 -18.81 4.80
CA GLN A 128 8.45 -18.01 5.78
C GLN A 128 8.92 -16.65 5.21
N TRP A 129 9.07 -16.54 3.89
CA TRP A 129 9.43 -15.29 3.21
C TRP A 129 8.47 -14.12 3.49
N PHE A 130 7.24 -14.39 3.93
CA PHE A 130 6.23 -13.37 4.20
C PHE A 130 6.37 -12.73 5.59
N PHE A 131 6.46 -13.55 6.64
CA PHE A 131 6.55 -13.08 8.04
C PHE A 131 7.97 -13.04 8.60
N GLY A 132 8.91 -13.64 7.89
CA GLY A 132 10.27 -13.90 8.37
C GLY A 132 10.35 -15.11 9.30
N PRO A 133 11.57 -15.59 9.58
CA PRO A 133 11.80 -16.66 10.56
C PRO A 133 11.16 -16.30 11.91
N ALA A 134 10.45 -17.26 12.53
CA ALA A 134 9.73 -17.06 13.78
C ALA A 134 8.78 -15.83 13.81
N ALA A 135 8.30 -15.38 12.63
CA ALA A 135 7.49 -14.18 12.45
C ALA A 135 8.13 -12.89 12.99
N SER A 136 9.46 -12.78 12.95
CA SER A 136 10.21 -11.60 13.41
C SER A 136 10.47 -10.55 12.33
N GLY A 137 9.89 -10.69 11.13
CA GLY A 137 10.11 -9.78 10.03
C GLY A 137 9.58 -8.37 10.32
N THR A 138 10.41 -7.35 10.07
CA THR A 138 10.07 -5.95 10.35
C THR A 138 10.20 -5.07 9.10
N VAL A 139 9.48 -3.95 9.08
CA VAL A 139 9.62 -2.94 8.03
C VAL A 139 10.91 -2.14 8.20
N PRO A 140 11.53 -1.66 7.10
CA PRO A 140 12.72 -0.82 7.19
C PRO A 140 12.43 0.58 7.75
N ALA A 141 13.49 1.27 8.14
CA ALA A 141 13.48 2.68 8.52
C ALA A 141 13.10 3.59 7.33
N VAL A 142 12.19 4.55 7.53
CA VAL A 142 11.59 5.37 6.47
C VAL A 142 12.36 6.69 6.25
N PRO A 143 12.89 6.97 5.05
CA PRO A 143 13.47 8.28 4.72
C PRO A 143 12.48 9.43 4.88
N GLN A 144 12.88 10.51 5.54
CA GLN A 144 12.08 11.72 5.73
C GLN A 144 12.12 12.63 4.50
N VAL A 145 11.54 12.16 3.40
CA VAL A 145 11.44 12.92 2.15
C VAL A 145 10.45 14.07 2.30
N THR A 146 10.77 15.23 1.73
CA THR A 146 9.89 16.39 1.64
C THR A 146 8.72 16.09 0.70
N GLU A 147 7.53 16.61 0.98
CA GLU A 147 6.32 16.33 0.18
C GLU A 147 6.03 14.83 0.01
N LEU A 148 6.36 14.01 1.02
CA LEU A 148 6.05 12.59 1.01
C LEU A 148 4.53 12.38 0.98
N LEU A 149 4.01 11.90 -0.15
CA LEU A 149 2.60 11.53 -0.30
C LEU A 149 2.31 10.28 0.53
N GLY A 150 3.22 9.32 0.52
CA GLY A 150 3.05 8.10 1.29
C GLY A 150 4.22 7.14 1.18
N SER A 151 4.21 6.15 2.07
CA SER A 151 5.18 5.07 2.10
C SER A 151 4.51 3.72 2.32
N VAL A 152 5.11 2.66 1.79
CA VAL A 152 4.77 1.28 2.11
C VAL A 152 6.07 0.55 2.44
N GLY A 153 6.28 0.24 3.71
CA GLY A 153 7.33 -0.65 4.18
C GLY A 153 6.80 -2.06 4.36
N MET A 154 7.59 -3.07 3.99
CA MET A 154 7.25 -4.47 4.21
C MET A 154 8.49 -5.33 4.38
N TYR A 155 8.34 -6.43 5.12
CA TYR A 155 9.28 -7.55 5.08
C TYR A 155 8.78 -8.56 4.05
N ARG A 156 9.50 -8.77 2.95
CA ARG A 156 9.26 -9.86 1.99
C ARG A 156 10.58 -10.37 1.45
N ASN A 157 10.92 -11.62 1.74
CA ASN A 157 12.05 -12.27 1.06
C ASN A 157 11.64 -12.71 -0.35
N VAL A 158 11.74 -11.79 -1.32
CA VAL A 158 11.33 -12.04 -2.71
C VAL A 158 12.13 -13.17 -3.35
N SER A 159 13.42 -13.32 -3.00
CA SER A 159 14.28 -14.41 -3.48
C SER A 159 13.75 -15.77 -3.03
N GLU A 160 13.47 -15.94 -1.73
CA GLU A 160 12.89 -17.19 -1.23
C GLU A 160 11.52 -17.50 -1.85
N MET A 161 10.66 -16.49 -2.04
CA MET A 161 9.37 -16.67 -2.73
C MET A 161 9.58 -17.14 -4.17
N TRP A 162 10.51 -16.52 -4.89
CA TRP A 162 10.84 -16.84 -6.28
C TRP A 162 11.37 -18.27 -6.42
N GLN A 163 12.32 -18.66 -5.58
CA GLN A 163 12.90 -20.01 -5.58
C GLN A 163 11.89 -21.10 -5.22
N ARG A 164 10.80 -20.72 -4.53
CA ARG A 164 9.72 -21.63 -4.12
C ARG A 164 8.50 -21.57 -5.02
N ALA A 165 8.60 -20.93 -6.19
CA ALA A 165 7.51 -20.82 -7.16
C ALA A 165 6.83 -22.18 -7.43
N GLY A 166 7.62 -23.26 -7.55
CA GLY A 166 7.14 -24.62 -7.77
C GLY A 166 6.13 -25.13 -6.74
N ASP A 167 6.24 -24.69 -5.48
CA ASP A 167 5.32 -25.07 -4.40
C ASP A 167 4.15 -24.09 -4.27
N LEU A 168 4.35 -22.83 -4.67
CA LEU A 168 3.41 -21.73 -4.44
C LEU A 168 2.41 -21.54 -5.57
N PHE A 169 2.78 -21.91 -6.80
CA PHE A 169 1.98 -21.62 -7.99
C PHE A 169 1.62 -22.88 -8.78
N ASN A 170 0.59 -22.75 -9.59
CA ASN A 170 0.20 -23.77 -10.55
C ASN A 170 1.22 -23.86 -11.73
N ALA A 171 1.09 -24.90 -12.56
CA ALA A 171 2.00 -25.16 -13.67
C ALA A 171 2.11 -23.98 -14.66
N ASP A 172 0.98 -23.38 -15.05
CA ASP A 172 0.96 -22.27 -16.02
C ASP A 172 1.76 -21.05 -15.53
N ILE A 173 1.68 -20.73 -14.23
CA ILE A 173 2.44 -19.62 -13.64
C ILE A 173 3.91 -19.98 -13.51
N ASN A 174 4.24 -21.23 -13.15
CA ASN A 174 5.63 -21.69 -13.08
C ASN A 174 6.32 -21.62 -14.44
N ASP A 175 5.64 -22.00 -15.53
CA ASP A 175 6.19 -21.88 -16.88
C ASP A 175 6.51 -20.42 -17.25
N ARG A 176 5.62 -19.48 -16.90
CA ARG A 176 5.85 -18.03 -17.13
C ARG A 176 6.99 -17.47 -16.26
N MET A 177 7.11 -17.95 -15.02
CA MET A 177 8.21 -17.58 -14.15
C MET A 177 9.55 -18.08 -14.71
N ALA A 178 9.59 -19.30 -15.25
CA ALA A 178 10.77 -19.84 -15.90
C ALA A 178 11.14 -19.07 -17.19
N GLU A 179 10.16 -18.63 -17.97
CA GLU A 179 10.40 -17.73 -19.11
C GLU A 179 10.98 -16.38 -18.66
N ALA A 180 10.42 -15.79 -17.60
CA ALA A 180 10.92 -14.55 -17.03
C ALA A 180 12.36 -14.69 -16.51
N GLU A 181 12.67 -15.80 -15.82
CA GLU A 181 14.00 -16.16 -15.33
C GLU A 181 15.03 -16.15 -16.47
N SER A 182 14.74 -16.82 -17.59
CA SER A 182 15.63 -16.86 -18.75
C SER A 182 15.89 -15.47 -19.36
N ASN A 183 14.84 -14.65 -19.47
CA ASN A 183 14.95 -13.30 -20.04
C ASN A 183 15.74 -12.38 -19.11
N LEU A 184 15.48 -12.44 -17.80
CA LEU A 184 16.16 -11.63 -16.80
C LEU A 184 17.61 -12.05 -16.63
N GLY A 185 17.91 -13.36 -16.65
CA GLY A 185 19.27 -13.86 -16.64
C GLY A 185 20.10 -13.26 -17.79
N THR A 186 19.53 -13.12 -18.98
CA THR A 186 20.20 -12.43 -20.11
C THR A 186 20.52 -10.96 -19.80
N VAL A 187 19.59 -10.22 -19.19
CA VAL A 187 19.79 -8.82 -18.78
C VAL A 187 20.91 -8.69 -17.73
N PHE A 188 21.00 -9.67 -16.83
CA PHE A 188 21.99 -9.72 -15.76
C PHE A 188 23.25 -10.52 -16.13
N GLY A 189 23.55 -10.69 -17.42
CA GLY A 189 24.82 -11.26 -17.88
C GLY A 189 24.96 -12.77 -17.65
N GLY A 190 23.84 -13.50 -17.67
CA GLY A 190 23.75 -14.96 -17.51
C GLY A 190 23.58 -15.44 -16.07
N ARG A 191 23.37 -14.53 -15.11
CA ARG A 191 23.18 -14.86 -13.70
C ARG A 191 21.79 -15.45 -13.43
N ASP A 192 21.70 -16.29 -12.41
CA ASP A 192 20.42 -16.74 -11.86
C ASP A 192 19.72 -15.55 -11.20
N PHE A 193 18.56 -15.17 -11.71
CA PHE A 193 17.82 -14.01 -11.23
C PHE A 193 17.22 -14.27 -9.84
N GLY A 194 16.76 -15.49 -9.56
CA GLY A 194 16.19 -15.86 -8.28
C GLY A 194 17.21 -15.87 -7.13
N ASP A 195 18.36 -16.49 -7.34
CA ASP A 195 19.38 -16.70 -6.32
C ASP A 195 20.45 -15.61 -6.32
N GLU A 196 21.05 -15.28 -7.48
CA GLU A 196 22.16 -14.33 -7.52
C GLU A 196 21.70 -12.88 -7.53
N VAL A 197 20.60 -12.54 -8.22
CA VAL A 197 20.12 -11.15 -8.33
C VAL A 197 19.17 -10.78 -7.19
N LEU A 198 18.06 -11.50 -7.02
CA LEU A 198 17.12 -11.26 -5.94
C LEU A 198 17.72 -11.64 -4.58
N GLY A 199 18.51 -12.71 -4.52
CA GLY A 199 19.16 -13.14 -3.27
C GLY A 199 20.21 -12.17 -2.76
N ALA A 200 20.72 -11.27 -3.62
CA ALA A 200 21.61 -10.18 -3.22
C ALA A 200 20.91 -9.07 -2.42
N PHE A 201 19.58 -9.05 -2.33
CA PHE A 201 18.83 -8.09 -1.52
C PHE A 201 18.37 -8.69 -0.19
N GLY A 202 18.29 -7.83 0.83
CA GLY A 202 17.60 -8.11 2.08
C GLY A 202 16.08 -8.17 1.87
N PRO A 203 15.35 -8.77 2.82
CA PRO A 203 13.89 -8.91 2.74
C PRO A 203 13.14 -7.60 3.01
N GLU A 204 13.79 -6.58 3.58
CA GLU A 204 13.15 -5.30 3.87
C GLU A 204 13.02 -4.46 2.59
N MET A 205 11.79 -4.16 2.22
CA MET A 205 11.47 -3.33 1.05
C MET A 205 10.70 -2.09 1.46
N GLN A 206 10.95 -1.01 0.76
CA GLN A 206 10.19 0.21 0.93
C GLN A 206 9.83 0.86 -0.40
N LEU A 207 8.54 1.15 -0.55
CA LEU A 207 8.02 1.99 -1.62
C LEU A 207 7.71 3.37 -1.05
N LEU A 208 8.12 4.41 -1.77
CA LEU A 208 7.87 5.81 -1.42
C LEU A 208 7.17 6.47 -2.60
N ALA A 209 6.25 7.37 -2.31
CA ALA A 209 5.69 8.29 -3.28
C ALA A 209 5.76 9.72 -2.73
N ALA A 210 6.24 10.67 -3.53
CA ALA A 210 6.36 12.08 -3.15
C ALA A 210 5.89 12.99 -4.28
N ARG A 211 5.29 14.13 -3.94
CA ARG A 211 4.90 15.14 -4.93
C ARG A 211 6.17 15.76 -5.54
N GLN A 212 6.18 15.90 -6.86
CA GLN A 212 7.31 16.48 -7.60
C GLN A 212 7.29 18.01 -7.54
N ARG A 213 8.46 18.63 -7.70
CA ARG A 213 8.59 20.09 -7.83
C ARG A 213 9.18 20.40 -9.19
N PHE A 214 8.40 21.04 -10.06
CA PHE A 214 8.88 21.50 -11.36
C PHE A 214 9.34 22.95 -11.27
N SER A 215 10.58 23.24 -11.71
CA SER A 215 11.06 24.62 -11.82
C SER A 215 10.63 25.24 -13.15
N ALA A 216 10.62 26.58 -13.23
CA ALA A 216 10.33 27.28 -14.48
C ALA A 216 11.33 26.96 -15.61
N GLU A 217 12.50 26.44 -15.25
CA GLU A 217 13.55 26.04 -16.18
C GLU A 217 13.37 24.62 -16.72
N GLN A 218 12.47 23.82 -16.16
CA GLN A 218 12.17 22.46 -16.60
C GLN A 218 10.85 22.40 -17.40
N PRO A 219 10.70 21.42 -18.30
CA PRO A 219 9.41 21.14 -18.93
C PRO A 219 8.36 20.77 -17.88
N ILE A 220 7.23 21.47 -17.84
CA ILE A 220 6.11 21.16 -16.94
C ILE A 220 5.13 20.24 -17.66
N PRO A 221 4.90 19.00 -17.18
CA PRO A 221 3.96 18.08 -17.79
C PRO A 221 2.50 18.56 -17.66
N ALA A 222 1.66 18.22 -18.64
CA ALA A 222 0.23 18.55 -18.60
C ALA A 222 -0.52 17.88 -17.44
N ILE A 223 -0.07 16.70 -17.03
CA ILE A 223 -0.51 15.98 -15.84
C ILE A 223 0.73 15.73 -15.00
N GLN A 224 0.74 16.26 -13.78
CA GLN A 224 1.83 16.17 -12.82
C GLN A 224 1.63 14.92 -11.95
N LEU A 225 2.46 13.91 -12.15
CA LEU A 225 2.42 12.68 -11.38
C LEU A 225 3.35 12.78 -10.16
N PRO A 226 3.04 12.11 -9.04
CA PRO A 226 4.03 11.94 -7.98
C PRO A 226 5.23 11.14 -8.50
N ALA A 227 6.41 11.44 -7.95
CA ALA A 227 7.57 10.56 -8.08
C ALA A 227 7.40 9.36 -7.16
N PHE A 228 7.93 8.22 -7.56
CA PHE A 228 7.95 7.00 -6.74
C PHE A 228 9.33 6.37 -6.73
N ALA A 229 9.66 5.70 -5.63
CA ALA A 229 10.92 5.00 -5.47
C ALA A 229 10.76 3.68 -4.72
N LEU A 230 11.53 2.69 -5.14
CA LEU A 230 11.79 1.44 -4.42
C LEU A 230 13.16 1.55 -3.75
N VAL A 231 13.20 1.35 -2.44
CA VAL A 231 14.42 1.33 -1.63
C VAL A 231 14.62 -0.09 -1.10
N LEU A 232 15.80 -0.63 -1.35
CA LEU A 232 16.24 -1.96 -0.94
C LEU A 232 17.59 -1.88 -0.24
N THR A 233 17.91 -2.90 0.55
CA THR A 233 19.24 -3.10 1.13
C THR A 233 19.92 -4.27 0.44
N MET A 234 21.17 -4.09 0.00
CA MET A 234 22.01 -5.12 -0.59
C MET A 234 22.77 -5.86 0.51
N LYS A 235 22.89 -7.18 0.39
CA LYS A 235 23.72 -8.02 1.28
C LYS A 235 25.20 -7.94 0.93
N ASP A 236 25.51 -7.82 -0.38
CA ASP A 236 26.87 -7.63 -0.91
C ASP A 236 26.87 -6.48 -1.92
N ALA A 237 27.00 -5.26 -1.41
CA ALA A 237 27.03 -4.06 -2.23
C ALA A 237 28.28 -3.98 -3.13
N ALA A 238 29.40 -4.58 -2.73
CA ALA A 238 30.64 -4.51 -3.51
C ALA A 238 30.50 -5.25 -4.85
N THR A 239 29.87 -6.43 -4.82
CA THR A 239 29.62 -7.23 -6.01
C THR A 239 28.38 -6.75 -6.78
N MET A 240 27.30 -6.36 -6.09
CA MET A 240 26.01 -6.14 -6.76
C MET A 240 25.86 -4.75 -7.39
N ARG A 241 26.52 -3.71 -6.87
CA ARG A 241 26.41 -2.34 -7.43
C ARG A 241 26.82 -2.26 -8.91
N PRO A 242 27.98 -2.78 -9.36
CA PRO A 242 28.36 -2.74 -10.77
C PRO A 242 27.35 -3.43 -11.69
N GLU A 243 26.71 -4.49 -11.19
CA GLU A 243 25.77 -5.34 -11.90
C GLU A 243 24.44 -4.62 -12.10
N LEU A 244 23.87 -4.06 -11.02
CA LEU A 244 22.65 -3.26 -11.08
C LEU A 244 22.81 -2.04 -11.98
N ARG A 245 23.97 -1.38 -11.91
CA ARG A 245 24.30 -0.27 -12.82
C ARG A 245 24.30 -0.71 -14.27
N ARG A 246 24.96 -1.82 -14.61
CA ARG A 246 24.98 -2.35 -15.98
C ARG A 246 23.58 -2.75 -16.44
N ALA A 247 22.82 -3.45 -15.61
CA ALA A 247 21.45 -3.85 -15.91
C ALA A 247 20.56 -2.63 -16.19
N PHE A 248 20.66 -1.58 -15.37
CA PHE A 248 19.95 -0.32 -15.58
C PHE A 248 20.35 0.34 -16.91
N GLN A 249 21.64 0.50 -17.18
CA GLN A 249 22.13 1.07 -18.44
C GLN A 249 21.68 0.27 -19.66
N SER A 250 21.72 -1.07 -19.59
CA SER A 250 21.22 -1.96 -20.63
C SER A 250 19.72 -1.79 -20.85
N ALA A 251 18.92 -1.66 -19.79
CA ALA A 251 17.48 -1.43 -19.88
C ALA A 251 17.16 -0.09 -20.55
N ILE A 252 17.85 1.00 -20.16
CA ILE A 252 17.70 2.31 -20.81
C ILE A 252 18.13 2.26 -22.28
N GLY A 253 19.25 1.58 -22.57
CA GLY A 253 19.71 1.35 -23.95
C GLY A 253 18.67 0.63 -24.81
N PHE A 254 18.05 -0.43 -24.27
CA PHE A 254 16.96 -1.15 -24.93
C PHE A 254 15.75 -0.25 -25.17
N PHE A 255 15.30 0.52 -24.17
CA PHE A 255 14.19 1.47 -24.33
C PHE A 255 14.46 2.54 -25.38
N ASN A 256 15.71 3.01 -25.52
CA ASN A 256 16.09 3.94 -26.57
C ASN A 256 16.02 3.30 -27.96
N ILE A 257 16.45 2.04 -28.12
CA ILE A 257 16.36 1.32 -29.40
C ILE A 257 14.90 1.14 -29.81
N THR A 258 14.05 0.63 -28.90
CA THR A 258 12.62 0.47 -29.18
C THR A 258 11.94 1.82 -29.40
N GLY A 259 12.32 2.82 -28.62
CA GLY A 259 11.82 4.19 -28.75
C GLY A 259 12.11 4.79 -30.13
N ILE A 260 13.30 4.58 -30.69
CA ILE A 260 13.64 5.01 -32.05
C ILE A 260 12.74 4.34 -33.10
N GLN A 261 12.51 3.02 -32.97
CA GLN A 261 11.65 2.27 -33.89
C GLN A 261 10.19 2.77 -33.85
N GLU A 262 9.75 3.23 -32.68
CA GLU A 262 8.40 3.75 -32.44
C GLU A 262 8.28 5.28 -32.59
N GLY A 263 9.37 5.98 -32.95
CA GLY A 263 9.40 7.44 -33.09
C GLY A 263 9.23 8.23 -31.77
N ARG A 264 9.53 7.61 -30.63
CA ARG A 264 9.45 8.21 -29.28
C ARG A 264 10.73 8.98 -28.92
N SER A 265 10.61 9.90 -27.97
CA SER A 265 11.76 10.63 -27.41
C SER A 265 12.75 9.68 -26.74
N GLN A 266 14.04 9.94 -26.95
CA GLN A 266 15.12 9.18 -26.34
C GLN A 266 15.46 9.72 -24.95
N LEU A 267 16.04 8.84 -24.14
CA LEU A 267 16.65 9.14 -22.85
C LEU A 267 18.15 9.34 -23.01
N GLU A 268 18.65 10.48 -22.55
CA GLU A 268 20.07 10.72 -22.36
C GLU A 268 20.49 10.17 -21.00
N MET A 269 21.58 9.41 -20.97
CA MET A 269 22.14 8.85 -19.73
C MET A 269 23.25 9.73 -19.19
N ASP A 270 23.26 9.91 -17.88
CA ASP A 270 24.25 10.67 -17.13
C ASP A 270 24.67 9.87 -15.89
N MET A 271 25.84 10.16 -15.34
CA MET A 271 26.35 9.53 -14.13
C MET A 271 26.97 10.56 -13.22
N GLN A 272 26.46 10.62 -11.99
CA GLN A 272 27.02 11.45 -10.93
C GLN A 272 27.65 10.55 -9.88
N LYS A 273 28.90 10.83 -9.53
CA LYS A 273 29.63 10.06 -8.53
C LYS A 273 30.36 10.97 -7.57
N THR A 274 30.12 10.74 -6.28
CA THR A 274 30.86 11.34 -5.17
C THR A 274 31.62 10.25 -4.41
N ALA A 275 32.27 10.58 -3.30
CA ALA A 275 32.99 9.60 -2.49
C ALA A 275 32.05 8.49 -1.96
N ASP A 276 30.83 8.86 -1.56
CA ASP A 276 29.92 7.97 -0.82
C ASP A 276 28.65 7.62 -1.60
N GLN A 277 28.38 8.30 -2.72
CA GLN A 277 27.15 8.13 -3.51
C GLN A 277 27.45 7.98 -5.00
N GLU A 278 26.71 7.11 -5.67
CA GLU A 278 26.72 6.94 -7.12
C GLU A 278 25.29 6.96 -7.65
N LEU A 279 25.02 7.79 -8.65
CA LEU A 279 23.74 7.90 -9.34
C LEU A 279 23.94 7.65 -10.83
N VAL A 280 23.03 6.87 -11.41
CA VAL A 280 22.93 6.66 -12.86
C VAL A 280 21.56 7.14 -13.27
N ILE A 281 21.54 8.18 -14.09
CA ILE A 281 20.36 9.01 -14.34
C ILE A 281 20.01 8.91 -15.82
N ALA A 282 18.73 8.80 -16.13
CA ALA A 282 18.21 8.86 -17.50
C ALA A 282 17.20 10.01 -17.61
N ARG A 283 17.41 10.96 -18.52
CA ARG A 283 16.51 12.12 -18.73
C ARG A 283 16.02 12.19 -20.17
N TYR A 284 14.75 12.53 -20.37
CA TYR A 284 14.27 12.82 -21.72
C TYR A 284 14.89 14.11 -22.23
N LEU A 285 15.28 14.11 -23.51
CA LEU A 285 15.72 15.34 -24.18
C LEU A 285 14.56 16.36 -24.17
N PRO A 286 14.76 17.56 -23.61
CA PRO A 286 13.69 18.55 -23.51
C PRO A 286 13.23 18.97 -24.91
N PRO A 287 11.92 19.23 -25.11
CA PRO A 287 11.44 19.74 -26.38
C PRO A 287 12.00 21.15 -26.60
N ARG A 288 12.21 21.52 -27.87
CA ARG A 288 12.68 22.86 -28.21
C ARG A 288 11.69 23.90 -27.67
N ARG A 289 12.18 24.82 -26.83
CA ARG A 289 11.37 25.93 -26.35
C ARG A 289 10.99 26.87 -27.51
N PRO A 290 9.77 27.43 -27.51
CA PRO A 290 9.41 28.51 -28.41
C PRO A 290 10.34 29.71 -28.19
N THR A 291 10.66 30.43 -29.26
CA THR A 291 11.47 31.67 -29.22
C THR A 291 10.71 32.87 -28.61
N ALA A 292 9.39 32.78 -28.46
CA ALA A 292 8.55 33.77 -27.78
C ALA A 292 7.32 33.11 -27.15
N GLY A 293 6.94 33.56 -25.95
CA GLY A 293 5.79 33.05 -25.18
C GLY A 293 6.15 31.98 -24.14
N GLU A 294 5.18 31.62 -23.30
CA GLU A 294 5.31 30.50 -22.35
C GLU A 294 5.35 29.17 -23.10
N ALA A 295 6.20 28.25 -22.64
CA ALA A 295 6.28 26.91 -23.23
C ALA A 295 4.98 26.14 -22.92
N PRO A 296 4.35 25.50 -23.93
CA PRO A 296 3.16 24.72 -23.67
C PRO A 296 3.48 23.52 -22.75
N PRO A 297 2.49 23.01 -22.01
CA PRO A 297 2.66 21.80 -21.23
C PRO A 297 3.14 20.64 -22.09
N VAL A 298 4.04 19.83 -21.53
CA VAL A 298 4.67 18.73 -22.26
C VAL A 298 3.99 17.38 -21.98
N PRO A 299 4.24 16.34 -22.80
CA PRO A 299 3.69 15.01 -22.58
C PRO A 299 4.05 14.40 -21.21
N LEU A 300 3.27 13.40 -20.79
CA LEU A 300 3.39 12.74 -19.49
C LEU A 300 4.79 12.19 -19.19
N ILE A 301 5.53 11.77 -20.22
CA ILE A 301 6.87 11.17 -20.09
C ILE A 301 7.86 12.09 -19.36
N TYR A 302 7.66 13.41 -19.40
CA TYR A 302 8.52 14.39 -18.74
C TYR A 302 8.28 14.48 -17.22
N ASN A 303 7.38 13.69 -16.65
CA ASN A 303 7.34 13.43 -15.20
C ASN A 303 8.46 12.50 -14.74
N PHE A 304 9.22 11.92 -15.66
CA PHE A 304 10.15 10.85 -15.37
C PHE A 304 11.59 11.23 -15.74
N SER A 305 12.48 10.96 -14.80
CA SER A 305 13.92 10.88 -14.99
C SER A 305 14.44 9.63 -14.28
N PRO A 306 14.15 8.42 -14.81
CA PRO A 306 14.47 7.17 -14.15
C PRO A 306 15.91 7.17 -13.65
N THR A 307 16.11 6.83 -12.39
CA THR A 307 17.42 6.95 -11.74
C THR A 307 17.63 5.76 -10.80
N VAL A 308 18.80 5.15 -10.87
CA VAL A 308 19.30 4.26 -9.81
C VAL A 308 20.36 4.98 -8.99
N ALA A 309 20.30 4.82 -7.68
CA ALA A 309 21.24 5.44 -6.76
C ALA A 309 21.76 4.43 -5.73
N PHE A 310 23.01 4.61 -5.32
CA PHE A 310 23.75 3.72 -4.43
C PHE A 310 24.43 4.52 -3.32
N GLN A 311 24.30 4.07 -2.07
CA GLN A 311 25.02 4.62 -0.91
C GLN A 311 25.19 3.55 0.16
N GLY A 312 26.42 3.12 0.44
CA GLY A 312 26.63 1.96 1.32
C GLY A 312 25.84 0.75 0.80
N ASP A 313 25.12 0.08 1.69
CA ASP A 313 24.31 -1.07 1.30
C ASP A 313 22.94 -0.69 0.73
N VAL A 314 22.63 0.60 0.63
CA VAL A 314 21.33 1.07 0.12
C VAL A 314 21.35 1.13 -1.40
N PHE A 315 20.32 0.55 -2.01
CA PHE A 315 19.97 0.70 -3.41
C PHE A 315 18.62 1.41 -3.53
N VAL A 316 18.54 2.41 -4.40
CA VAL A 316 17.31 3.13 -4.71
C VAL A 316 17.05 3.03 -6.20
N LEU A 317 15.87 2.57 -6.59
CA LEU A 317 15.32 2.68 -7.94
C LEU A 317 14.19 3.69 -7.92
N SER A 318 14.40 4.85 -8.55
CA SER A 318 13.47 5.98 -8.51
C SER A 318 12.96 6.34 -9.90
N SER A 319 11.73 6.83 -9.96
CA SER A 319 11.13 7.40 -11.16
C SER A 319 11.73 8.77 -11.52
N THR A 320 12.42 9.43 -10.57
CA THR A 320 13.07 10.73 -10.77
C THR A 320 14.43 10.83 -10.10
N GLU A 321 15.32 11.63 -10.67
CA GLU A 321 16.60 12.01 -10.08
C GLU A 321 16.42 12.75 -8.75
N GLN A 322 15.46 13.68 -8.69
CA GLN A 322 15.20 14.49 -7.49
C GLN A 322 14.92 13.60 -6.28
N LEU A 323 13.97 12.66 -6.42
CA LEU A 323 13.58 11.77 -5.33
C LEU A 323 14.73 10.81 -4.95
N ALA A 324 15.48 10.28 -5.93
CA ALA A 324 16.63 9.42 -5.66
C ALA A 324 17.69 10.15 -4.82
N THR A 325 18.00 11.38 -5.19
CA THR A 325 18.99 12.23 -4.52
C THR A 325 18.55 12.55 -3.09
N GLU A 326 17.29 12.93 -2.91
CA GLU A 326 16.73 13.27 -1.61
C GLU A 326 16.74 12.08 -0.64
N ILE A 327 16.33 10.88 -1.09
CA ILE A 327 16.33 9.66 -0.27
C ILE A 327 17.71 9.35 0.32
N LEU A 328 18.79 9.63 -0.40
CA LEU A 328 20.17 9.40 0.06
C LEU A 328 20.70 10.46 1.04
N GLN A 329 20.01 11.59 1.19
CA GLN A 329 20.47 12.74 1.98
C GLN A 329 19.67 12.94 3.27
N VAL A 330 18.41 12.52 3.29
CA VAL A 330 17.52 12.76 4.43
C VAL A 330 17.72 11.73 5.55
N PRO A 331 17.49 12.14 6.82
CA PRO A 331 17.47 11.20 7.93
C PRO A 331 16.33 10.18 7.77
N ARG A 332 16.49 9.01 8.40
CA ARG A 332 15.47 7.96 8.41
C ARG A 332 14.76 7.91 9.76
N GLN A 333 13.43 7.81 9.74
CA GLN A 333 12.64 7.46 10.90
C GLN A 333 12.92 6.00 11.30
N PRO A 334 13.00 5.70 12.61
CA PRO A 334 13.23 4.34 13.08
C PRO A 334 12.25 3.32 12.48
N ALA A 335 12.76 2.11 12.22
CA ALA A 335 11.94 0.98 11.80
C ALA A 335 10.81 0.73 12.80
N ALA A 336 9.60 0.47 12.29
CA ALA A 336 8.49 0.03 13.12
C ALA A 336 8.54 -1.49 13.30
N SER A 337 8.17 -1.98 14.50
CA SER A 337 7.99 -3.42 14.74
C SER A 337 6.64 -3.89 14.15
N ALA A 338 6.58 -3.88 12.82
CA ALA A 338 5.44 -4.33 12.02
C ALA A 338 5.98 -5.12 10.83
N ASN A 339 5.22 -6.11 10.35
CA ASN A 339 5.57 -6.87 9.16
C ASN A 339 5.28 -6.07 7.87
N MET A 340 4.25 -5.24 7.90
CA MET A 340 3.90 -4.29 6.86
C MET A 340 3.38 -3.02 7.50
N ARG A 341 3.77 -1.87 6.95
CA ARG A 341 3.28 -0.55 7.35
C ARG A 341 3.08 0.30 6.10
N MET A 342 1.94 0.95 6.02
CA MET A 342 1.61 1.91 4.97
C MET A 342 1.18 3.21 5.62
N GLU A 343 1.64 4.32 5.06
CA GLU A 343 1.32 5.67 5.50
C GLU A 343 0.95 6.53 4.30
N LEU A 344 -0.07 7.37 4.45
CA LEU A 344 -0.49 8.34 3.45
C LEU A 344 -0.72 9.70 4.12
N GLN A 345 -0.27 10.77 3.46
CA GLN A 345 -0.45 12.15 3.90
C GLN A 345 -1.48 12.85 3.02
N ALA A 346 -2.62 13.22 3.63
CA ALA A 346 -3.73 13.82 2.89
C ALA A 346 -3.41 15.24 2.41
N ALA A 347 -2.57 15.99 3.15
CA ALA A 347 -2.14 17.33 2.75
C ALA A 347 -1.41 17.32 1.39
N VAL A 348 -0.47 16.39 1.19
CA VAL A 348 0.25 16.24 -0.07
C VAL A 348 -0.67 15.71 -1.17
N ALA A 349 -1.58 14.78 -0.84
CA ALA A 349 -2.60 14.30 -1.78
C ALA A 349 -3.49 15.44 -2.30
N SER A 350 -3.92 16.33 -1.40
CA SER A 350 -4.71 17.52 -1.73
C SER A 350 -3.96 18.45 -2.70
N GLN A 351 -2.66 18.69 -2.44
CA GLN A 351 -1.82 19.49 -3.34
C GLN A 351 -1.68 18.85 -4.72
N LEU A 352 -1.49 17.53 -4.81
CA LEU A 352 -1.42 16.83 -6.11
C LEU A 352 -2.72 16.94 -6.91
N ILE A 353 -3.87 16.93 -6.24
CA ILE A 353 -5.15 17.19 -6.92
C ILE A 353 -5.23 18.64 -7.38
N ALA A 354 -4.77 19.59 -6.58
CA ALA A 354 -4.72 21.00 -6.96
C ALA A 354 -3.82 21.21 -8.20
N ASP A 355 -2.64 20.60 -8.24
CA ASP A 355 -1.71 20.66 -9.38
C ASP A 355 -2.34 20.15 -10.69
N ASN A 356 -3.29 19.22 -10.58
CA ASN A 356 -3.92 18.53 -11.70
C ASN A 356 -5.38 18.94 -11.91
N GLN A 357 -5.90 19.94 -11.18
CA GLN A 357 -7.33 20.28 -11.16
C GLN A 357 -7.86 20.54 -12.57
N GLN A 358 -7.16 21.37 -13.35
CA GLN A 358 -7.58 21.72 -14.71
C GLN A 358 -7.56 20.52 -15.66
N ALA A 359 -6.59 19.61 -15.50
CA ALA A 359 -6.49 18.39 -16.29
C ALA A 359 -7.66 17.45 -15.96
N MET A 360 -8.01 17.29 -14.67
CA MET A 360 -9.14 16.47 -14.23
C MET A 360 -10.49 17.02 -14.74
N ILE A 361 -10.71 18.33 -14.66
CA ILE A 361 -11.91 18.99 -15.20
C ILE A 361 -12.03 18.72 -16.70
N THR A 362 -10.94 18.95 -17.44
CA THR A 362 -10.90 18.72 -18.90
C THR A 362 -11.18 17.26 -19.23
N GLN A 363 -10.58 16.33 -18.49
CA GLN A 363 -10.79 14.89 -18.70
C GLN A 363 -12.23 14.48 -18.41
N ASN A 364 -12.85 14.99 -17.34
CA ASN A 364 -14.26 14.74 -17.03
C ASN A 364 -15.18 15.25 -18.14
N MET A 365 -14.94 16.46 -18.68
CA MET A 365 -15.70 16.98 -19.82
C MET A 365 -15.54 16.09 -21.07
N LEU A 366 -14.32 15.65 -21.39
CA LEU A 366 -14.04 14.85 -22.58
C LEU A 366 -14.54 13.41 -22.49
N THR A 367 -14.41 12.77 -21.33
CA THR A 367 -14.70 11.34 -21.15
C THR A 367 -16.11 11.07 -20.68
N LYS A 368 -16.68 11.94 -19.83
CA LYS A 368 -18.02 11.79 -19.27
C LYS A 368 -19.06 12.68 -19.94
N GLY A 369 -18.65 13.62 -20.79
CA GLY A 369 -19.56 14.58 -21.44
C GLY A 369 -20.16 15.60 -20.47
N GLN A 370 -19.56 15.77 -19.29
CA GLN A 370 -20.01 16.73 -18.29
C GLN A 370 -19.82 18.18 -18.76
N THR A 371 -20.68 19.07 -18.28
CA THR A 371 -20.41 20.51 -18.36
C THR A 371 -19.22 20.87 -17.49
N ARG A 372 -18.63 22.06 -17.73
CA ARG A 372 -17.51 22.55 -16.91
C ARG A 372 -17.89 22.68 -15.43
N GLU A 373 -19.08 23.18 -15.14
CA GLU A 373 -19.58 23.38 -13.77
C GLU A 373 -19.76 22.06 -13.01
N GLU A 374 -20.32 21.04 -13.66
CA GLU A 374 -20.45 19.69 -13.08
C GLU A 374 -19.08 19.07 -12.80
N ALA A 375 -18.13 19.20 -13.74
CA ALA A 375 -16.78 18.69 -13.58
C ALA A 375 -16.01 19.41 -12.46
N GLU A 376 -16.16 20.73 -12.35
CA GLU A 376 -15.60 21.54 -11.24
C GLU A 376 -16.20 21.11 -9.89
N THR A 377 -17.50 20.86 -9.85
CA THR A 377 -18.20 20.37 -8.64
C THR A 377 -17.69 19.00 -8.23
N GLU A 378 -17.53 18.06 -9.18
CA GLU A 378 -17.04 16.72 -8.90
C GLU A 378 -15.63 16.74 -8.31
N VAL A 379 -14.72 17.53 -8.91
CA VAL A 379 -13.35 17.71 -8.39
C VAL A 379 -13.36 18.41 -7.04
N GLY A 380 -14.24 19.38 -6.83
CA GLY A 380 -14.43 20.06 -5.55
C GLY A 380 -14.87 19.11 -4.42
N VAL A 381 -15.80 18.20 -4.69
CA VAL A 381 -16.22 17.16 -3.72
C VAL A 381 -15.04 16.27 -3.34
N LEU A 382 -14.22 15.86 -4.31
CA LEU A 382 -13.03 15.06 -4.03
C LEU A 382 -12.03 15.82 -3.13
N GLN A 383 -11.78 17.10 -3.40
CA GLN A 383 -10.91 17.93 -2.56
C GLN A 383 -11.45 18.09 -1.14
N GLN A 384 -12.77 18.26 -0.99
CA GLN A 384 -13.43 18.32 0.32
C GLN A 384 -13.30 16.99 1.09
N LEU A 385 -13.49 15.85 0.43
CA LEU A 385 -13.34 14.55 1.08
C LEU A 385 -11.92 14.33 1.59
N ILE A 386 -10.91 14.75 0.85
CA ILE A 386 -9.51 14.65 1.28
C ILE A 386 -9.20 15.62 2.42
N SER A 387 -9.78 16.83 2.41
CA SER A 387 -9.53 17.80 3.49
C SER A 387 -10.11 17.39 4.85
N LEU A 388 -11.06 16.44 4.87
CA LEU A 388 -11.57 15.83 6.11
C LEU A 388 -10.55 14.89 6.80
N VAL A 389 -9.51 14.48 6.09
CA VAL A 389 -8.50 13.54 6.56
C VAL A 389 -7.16 14.26 6.65
N GLN A 390 -6.38 13.99 7.70
CA GLN A 390 -4.98 14.44 7.82
C GLN A 390 -4.02 13.38 7.28
N GLY A 391 -4.30 12.12 7.59
CA GLY A 391 -3.49 10.99 7.14
C GLY A 391 -4.12 9.64 7.44
N LEU A 392 -3.54 8.61 6.85
CA LEU A 392 -3.94 7.23 7.02
C LEU A 392 -2.70 6.40 7.33
N THR A 393 -2.79 5.56 8.35
CA THR A 393 -1.77 4.56 8.68
C THR A 393 -2.41 3.17 8.70
N LEU A 394 -1.80 2.21 8.00
CA LEU A 394 -2.18 0.81 8.04
C LEU A 394 -0.98 -0.02 8.50
N GLN A 395 -1.16 -0.91 9.46
CA GLN A 395 -0.09 -1.77 10.00
C GLN A 395 -0.56 -3.21 10.16
N LEU A 396 0.27 -4.15 9.70
CA LEU A 396 0.12 -5.57 9.97
C LEU A 396 1.24 -6.02 10.91
N ARG A 397 0.88 -6.56 12.07
CA ARG A 397 1.81 -6.93 13.13
C ARG A 397 1.52 -8.33 13.66
N PRO A 398 2.43 -9.31 13.48
CA PRO A 398 2.41 -10.53 14.27
C PRO A 398 2.91 -10.22 15.69
N ASP A 399 2.15 -10.63 16.69
CA ASP A 399 2.51 -10.61 18.10
C ASP A 399 2.65 -12.07 18.56
N THR A 400 3.88 -12.56 18.52
CA THR A 400 4.21 -13.95 18.89
C THR A 400 4.13 -14.20 20.39
N ALA A 401 4.25 -13.17 21.23
CA ALA A 401 4.09 -13.29 22.67
C ALA A 401 2.62 -13.47 23.06
N ALA A 402 1.72 -12.73 22.39
CA ALA A 402 0.28 -12.84 22.60
C ALA A 402 -0.39 -13.92 21.74
N ASN A 403 0.34 -14.56 20.81
CA ASN A 403 -0.19 -15.47 19.79
C ASN A 403 -1.33 -14.83 18.97
N ARG A 404 -1.11 -13.61 18.47
CA ARG A 404 -2.10 -12.84 17.71
C ARG A 404 -1.51 -12.17 16.49
N LEU A 405 -2.29 -12.11 15.42
CA LEU A 405 -2.03 -11.25 14.27
C LEU A 405 -2.98 -10.06 14.36
N GLN A 406 -2.43 -8.85 14.23
CA GLN A 406 -3.17 -7.60 14.31
C GLN A 406 -3.01 -6.82 13.01
N LEU A 407 -4.13 -6.37 12.45
CA LEU A 407 -4.20 -5.38 11.39
C LEU A 407 -4.85 -4.13 11.96
N GLU A 408 -4.14 -3.02 11.96
CA GLU A 408 -4.61 -1.74 12.48
C GLU A 408 -4.67 -0.73 11.34
N LEU A 409 -5.82 -0.09 11.18
CA LEU A 409 -6.03 1.07 10.32
C LEU A 409 -6.36 2.26 11.22
N ASP A 410 -5.55 3.30 11.16
CA ASP A 410 -5.75 4.58 11.84
C ASP A 410 -5.96 5.67 10.79
N LEU A 411 -7.12 6.32 10.86
CA LEU A 411 -7.48 7.47 10.05
C LEU A 411 -7.52 8.71 10.95
N GLN A 412 -6.60 9.63 10.71
CA GLN A 412 -6.57 10.92 11.41
C GLN A 412 -7.49 11.89 10.70
N LEU A 413 -8.44 12.47 11.43
CA LEU A 413 -9.44 13.39 10.90
C LEU A 413 -9.03 14.83 11.17
N THR A 414 -9.35 15.73 10.24
CA THR A 414 -9.20 17.17 10.46
C THR A 414 -10.22 17.61 11.50
N PRO A 415 -9.82 18.27 12.60
CA PRO A 415 -10.77 18.76 13.59
C PRO A 415 -11.75 19.72 12.93
N ALA A 416 -13.04 19.60 13.26
CA ALA A 416 -14.03 20.58 12.84
C ALA A 416 -13.68 21.92 13.51
N THR A 417 -13.09 22.84 12.77
CA THR A 417 -12.89 24.20 13.26
C THR A 417 -14.26 24.82 13.52
N ALA A 418 -14.51 25.21 14.77
CA ALA A 418 -15.69 25.95 15.19
C ALA A 418 -15.61 27.42 14.70
N GLU A 419 -15.48 27.64 13.40
CA GLU A 419 -15.46 28.97 12.79
C GLU A 419 -16.63 29.12 11.80
N ALA A 420 -17.85 29.08 12.34
CA ALA A 420 -19.06 29.48 11.63
C ALA A 420 -20.08 30.17 12.58
N GLY A 421 -19.59 30.90 13.58
CA GLY A 421 -20.45 31.49 14.63
C GLY A 421 -20.06 32.88 15.16
N GLN A 422 -18.98 33.50 14.70
CA GLN A 422 -18.56 34.84 15.15
C GLN A 422 -18.37 35.78 13.97
N SER A 423 -19.45 36.07 13.24
CA SER A 423 -19.49 37.19 12.30
C SER A 423 -20.89 37.79 12.12
N VAL A 424 -21.74 37.78 13.15
CA VAL A 424 -22.96 38.62 13.20
C VAL A 424 -23.30 38.98 14.64
N ARG A 425 -22.58 39.94 15.23
CA ARG A 425 -23.04 40.70 16.42
C ARG A 425 -22.12 41.88 16.73
N GLU A 426 -21.94 42.77 15.76
CA GLU A 426 -21.34 44.09 16.04
C GLU A 426 -21.78 45.10 14.98
N GLU A 427 -23.10 45.28 14.81
CA GLU A 427 -23.64 46.44 14.07
C GLU A 427 -25.11 46.70 14.43
N SER A 428 -25.37 47.01 15.71
CA SER A 428 -26.64 47.66 16.11
C SER A 428 -26.45 48.47 17.39
N ASP A 429 -25.52 49.42 17.38
CA ASP A 429 -25.58 50.53 18.35
C ASP A 429 -24.95 51.80 17.78
N ARG A 430 -25.61 52.38 16.76
CA ARG A 430 -25.46 53.79 16.39
C ARG A 430 -26.81 54.34 15.91
N GLY A 431 -27.47 55.10 16.78
CA GLY A 431 -28.33 56.23 16.41
C GLY A 431 -29.83 55.98 16.32
N ASN A 432 -30.57 56.18 17.42
CA ASN A 432 -31.29 57.44 17.71
C ASN A 432 -31.99 57.36 19.07
#